data_AF-A0A437DIG8-F1
#
_entry.id   AF-A0A437DIG8-F1
#
_cell.length_a   1.000
_cell.length_b   1.000
_cell.length_c   1.000
_cell.angle_alpha   90.00
_cell.angle_beta   90.00
_cell.angle_gamma   90.00
#
_symmetry.space_group_name_H-M   'P 1'
#
loop_
_entity.id
_entity.type
_entity.pdbx_description
1 polymer ?
#
loop_
_entity_poly.entity_id
_entity_poly.type
_entity_poly.pdbx_seq_one_letter_code
_entity_poly.pdbx_strand_id
1 'polypeptide(L)'
;MAETSEAADIQRKIRAAFHVFDHKADNTVDVREVSTIIYSLGCFPTKADIHRFVEEVEEDNMGYVHLDKFLPVMTKVLLENKFPPIPEEHLLQAFEVLDKESRGYMEPQELAKYMKSEGETFSQEETNEMLTALVDEKKNLICYKELINQLTIDPDT
;
A
#
# COMPACT_ATOMS: atom_id res chain seq x y z
N MET A 1 -5.16 -29.92 -10.53
CA MET A 1 -6.06 -29.21 -11.47
C MET A 1 -6.66 -27.92 -10.89
N ALA A 2 -6.84 -27.79 -9.56
CA ALA A 2 -7.26 -26.54 -8.93
C ALA A 2 -6.13 -25.50 -8.82
N GLU A 3 -4.92 -25.92 -8.43
CA GLU A 3 -3.74 -25.03 -8.29
C GLU A 3 -3.35 -24.31 -9.60
N THR A 4 -3.61 -24.93 -10.75
CA THR A 4 -3.36 -24.31 -12.07
C THR A 4 -4.37 -23.22 -12.43
N SER A 5 -5.56 -23.23 -11.81
CA SER A 5 -6.61 -22.23 -12.07
C SER A 5 -6.37 -20.97 -11.24
N GLU A 6 -6.06 -21.12 -9.96
CA GLU A 6 -5.82 -20.01 -9.03
C GLU A 6 -4.61 -19.17 -9.46
N ALA A 7 -3.48 -19.81 -9.80
CA ALA A 7 -2.31 -19.11 -10.30
C ALA A 7 -2.59 -18.35 -11.61
N ALA A 8 -3.43 -18.91 -12.50
CA ALA A 8 -3.80 -18.26 -13.75
C ALA A 8 -4.69 -17.02 -13.54
N ASP A 9 -5.61 -17.08 -12.56
CA ASP A 9 -6.46 -15.94 -12.20
C ASP A 9 -5.65 -14.84 -11.50
N ILE A 10 -4.73 -15.21 -10.61
CA ILE A 10 -3.76 -14.29 -9.99
C ILE A 10 -2.93 -13.58 -11.06
N GLN A 11 -2.34 -14.32 -11.99
CA GLN A 11 -1.55 -13.74 -13.08
C GLN A 11 -2.38 -12.80 -13.95
N ARG A 12 -3.67 -13.08 -14.16
CA ARG A 12 -4.57 -12.19 -14.89
C ARG A 12 -4.78 -10.87 -14.15
N LYS A 13 -5.00 -10.91 -12.83
CA LYS A 13 -5.09 -9.71 -11.97
C LYS A 13 -3.80 -8.89 -11.99
N ILE A 14 -2.65 -9.54 -11.82
CA ILE A 14 -1.33 -8.89 -11.87
C ILE A 14 -1.14 -8.18 -13.21
N ARG A 15 -1.41 -8.87 -14.33
CA ARG A 15 -1.33 -8.25 -15.66
C ARG A 15 -2.26 -7.06 -15.76
N ALA A 16 -3.53 -7.20 -15.37
CA ALA A 16 -4.48 -6.09 -15.44
C ALA A 16 -3.99 -4.85 -14.67
N ALA A 17 -3.52 -5.02 -13.43
CA ALA A 17 -2.95 -3.95 -12.63
C ALA A 17 -1.71 -3.31 -13.28
N PHE A 18 -0.78 -4.13 -13.78
CA PHE A 18 0.44 -3.65 -14.42
C PHE A 18 0.14 -2.79 -15.68
N HIS A 19 -0.80 -3.22 -16.52
CA HIS A 19 -1.14 -2.49 -17.75
C HIS A 19 -1.82 -1.15 -17.51
N VAL A 20 -2.35 -0.88 -16.30
CA VAL A 20 -2.86 0.45 -15.94
C VAL A 20 -1.72 1.49 -15.90
N PHE A 21 -0.50 1.04 -15.58
CA PHE A 21 0.69 1.88 -15.46
C PHE A 21 1.64 1.76 -16.66
N ASP A 22 1.45 0.78 -17.55
CA ASP A 22 2.18 0.69 -18.82
C ASP A 22 1.65 1.71 -19.84
N HIS A 23 2.06 2.97 -19.67
CA HIS A 23 1.62 4.09 -20.52
C HIS A 23 2.04 3.95 -21.99
N LYS A 24 3.05 3.12 -22.28
CA LYS A 24 3.62 2.94 -23.63
C LYS A 24 3.14 1.67 -24.33
N ALA A 25 2.41 0.80 -23.63
CA ALA A 25 2.02 -0.52 -24.09
C ALA A 25 3.21 -1.38 -24.57
N ASP A 26 4.38 -1.23 -23.92
CA ASP A 26 5.61 -1.96 -24.23
C ASP A 26 5.96 -3.03 -23.19
N ASN A 27 5.04 -3.33 -22.27
CA ASN A 27 5.20 -4.20 -21.12
C ASN A 27 6.26 -3.72 -20.13
N THR A 28 6.44 -2.40 -20.01
CA THR A 28 7.30 -1.78 -18.99
C THR A 28 6.55 -0.78 -18.14
N VAL A 29 6.98 -0.63 -16.90
CA VAL A 29 6.53 0.42 -15.97
C VAL A 29 7.74 1.09 -15.34
N ASP A 30 7.57 2.33 -14.90
CA ASP A 30 8.61 3.02 -14.17
C ASP A 30 8.79 2.37 -12.78
N VAL A 31 10.02 2.27 -12.28
CA VAL A 31 10.29 1.70 -10.94
C VAL A 31 9.54 2.44 -9.83
N ARG A 32 9.23 3.73 -10.03
CA ARG A 32 8.46 4.56 -9.11
C ARG A 32 6.99 4.15 -9.01
N GLU A 33 6.46 3.42 -9.99
CA GLU A 33 5.07 2.95 -10.03
C GLU A 33 4.89 1.57 -9.36
N VAL A 34 5.98 0.86 -9.10
CA VAL A 34 5.98 -0.51 -8.55
C VAL A 34 5.20 -0.60 -7.23
N SER A 35 5.42 0.34 -6.30
CA SER A 35 4.71 0.35 -5.01
C SER A 35 3.20 0.49 -5.21
N THR A 36 2.76 1.41 -6.07
CA THR A 36 1.35 1.64 -6.38
C THR A 36 0.70 0.42 -7.03
N ILE A 37 1.40 -0.27 -7.94
CA ILE A 37 0.90 -1.51 -8.55
C ILE A 37 0.71 -2.58 -7.46
N ILE A 38 1.68 -2.74 -6.55
CA ILE A 38 1.59 -3.72 -5.46
C ILE A 38 0.43 -3.39 -4.51
N TYR A 39 0.26 -2.12 -4.13
CA TYR A 39 -0.89 -1.67 -3.32
C TYR A 39 -2.23 -1.93 -4.03
N SER A 40 -2.30 -1.72 -5.35
CA SER A 40 -3.52 -2.00 -6.13
C SER A 40 -3.90 -3.49 -6.18
N LEU A 41 -2.94 -4.38 -5.89
CA LEU A 41 -3.14 -5.82 -5.80
C LEU A 41 -3.51 -6.28 -4.37
N GLY A 42 -3.75 -5.35 -3.44
CA GLY A 42 -4.12 -5.64 -2.05
C GLY A 42 -2.95 -6.02 -1.15
N CYS A 43 -1.70 -5.78 -1.58
CA CYS A 43 -0.50 -6.06 -0.80
C CYS A 43 0.07 -4.78 -0.22
N PHE A 44 0.44 -4.79 1.07
CA PHE A 44 0.94 -3.61 1.79
C PHE A 44 2.36 -3.85 2.36
N PRO A 45 3.38 -4.02 1.49
CA PRO A 45 4.77 -4.19 1.92
C PRO A 45 5.34 -2.92 2.56
N THR A 46 6.38 -3.09 3.37
CA THR A 46 7.18 -1.98 3.91
C THR A 46 8.04 -1.32 2.81
N LYS A 47 8.54 -0.09 3.02
CA LYS A 47 9.51 0.57 2.13
C LYS A 47 10.74 -0.32 1.91
N ALA A 48 11.20 -1.02 2.95
CA ALA A 48 12.30 -1.96 2.84
C ALA A 48 11.96 -3.19 1.98
N ASP A 49 10.73 -3.70 2.07
CA ASP A 49 10.28 -4.82 1.24
C ASP A 49 10.08 -4.40 -0.23
N ILE A 50 9.55 -3.19 -0.47
CA ILE A 50 9.49 -2.61 -1.82
C ILE A 50 10.87 -2.48 -2.43
N HIS A 51 11.85 -1.97 -1.68
CA HIS A 51 13.23 -1.85 -2.18
C HIS A 51 13.77 -3.21 -2.62
N ARG A 52 13.63 -4.24 -1.76
CA ARG A 52 14.06 -5.60 -2.09
C ARG A 52 13.33 -6.18 -3.30
N PHE A 53 12.02 -5.90 -3.40
CA PHE A 53 11.23 -6.34 -4.54
C PHE A 53 11.75 -5.70 -5.83
N VAL A 54 12.00 -4.39 -5.83
CA VAL A 54 12.56 -3.66 -6.98
C VAL A 54 13.95 -4.20 -7.35
N GLU A 55 14.84 -4.43 -6.37
CA GLU A 55 16.15 -5.04 -6.61
C GLU A 55 16.07 -6.43 -7.26
N GLU A 56 14.98 -7.18 -7.04
CA GLU A 56 14.77 -8.51 -7.63
C GLU A 56 14.23 -8.44 -9.07
N VAL A 57 13.45 -7.42 -9.41
CA VAL A 57 12.72 -7.34 -10.70
C VAL A 57 13.29 -6.33 -11.68
N GLU A 58 14.05 -5.33 -11.22
CA GLU A 58 14.68 -4.34 -12.07
C GLU A 58 15.97 -4.91 -12.69
N GLU A 59 16.11 -4.77 -14.01
CA GLU A 59 17.34 -5.13 -14.70
C GLU A 59 18.25 -3.92 -14.83
N ASP A 60 19.54 -4.11 -14.49
CA ASP A 60 20.64 -3.16 -14.74
C ASP A 60 20.41 -1.71 -14.25
N ASN A 61 19.55 -1.50 -13.26
CA ASN A 61 19.18 -0.19 -12.72
C ASN A 61 18.74 0.81 -13.82
N MET A 62 18.00 0.32 -14.82
CA MET A 62 17.58 1.15 -15.95
C MET A 62 16.43 2.12 -15.64
N GLY A 63 15.84 2.03 -14.45
CA GLY A 63 14.71 2.85 -14.01
C GLY A 63 13.34 2.32 -14.46
N TYR A 64 13.27 1.12 -15.04
CA TYR A 64 12.03 0.48 -15.44
C TYR A 64 12.03 -1.02 -15.17
N VAL A 65 10.83 -1.57 -15.00
CA VAL A 65 10.61 -3.00 -14.73
C VAL A 65 9.79 -3.61 -15.87
N HIS A 66 10.23 -4.75 -16.38
CA HIS A 66 9.48 -5.53 -17.37
C HIS A 66 8.44 -6.46 -16.73
N LEU A 67 7.31 -6.62 -17.39
CA LEU A 67 6.23 -7.51 -16.92
C LEU A 67 6.68 -8.96 -16.72
N ASP A 68 7.59 -9.47 -17.56
CA ASP A 68 8.09 -10.84 -17.45
C ASP A 68 8.96 -11.08 -16.21
N LYS A 69 9.54 -10.02 -15.63
CA LYS A 69 10.24 -10.03 -14.33
C LYS A 69 9.30 -9.82 -13.16
N PHE A 70 8.39 -8.86 -13.29
CA PHE A 70 7.43 -8.54 -12.24
C PHE A 70 6.46 -9.69 -11.96
N LEU A 71 5.90 -10.28 -13.02
CA LEU A 71 4.83 -11.28 -12.93
C LEU A 71 5.19 -12.51 -12.08
N PRO A 72 6.32 -13.23 -12.28
CA PRO A 72 6.63 -14.41 -11.48
C PRO A 72 6.85 -14.08 -9.99
N VAL A 73 7.54 -12.98 -9.69
CA VAL A 73 7.80 -12.57 -8.30
C VAL A 73 6.51 -12.16 -7.60
N MET A 74 5.67 -11.35 -8.25
CA MET A 74 4.39 -10.94 -7.69
C MET A 74 3.39 -12.10 -7.57
N THR A 75 3.42 -13.06 -8.50
CA THR A 75 2.60 -14.29 -8.40
C THR A 75 2.94 -15.06 -7.13
N LYS A 76 4.23 -15.18 -6.82
CA LYS A 76 4.68 -15.83 -5.59
C LYS A 76 4.23 -15.06 -4.34
N VAL A 77 4.33 -13.73 -4.35
CA VAL A 77 3.84 -12.88 -3.25
C VAL A 77 2.36 -13.15 -2.96
N LEU A 78 1.51 -13.18 -3.98
CA LEU A 78 0.07 -13.42 -3.80
C LEU A 78 -0.26 -14.86 -3.40
N LEU A 79 0.40 -15.86 -4.00
CA LEU A 79 0.19 -17.27 -3.63
C LEU A 79 0.63 -17.58 -2.19
N GLU A 80 1.68 -16.91 -1.71
CA GLU A 80 2.18 -17.06 -0.34
C GLU A 80 1.45 -16.13 0.66
N ASN A 81 0.44 -15.38 0.21
CA ASN A 81 -0.28 -14.36 0.98
C ASN A 81 0.68 -13.42 1.74
N LYS A 82 1.73 -12.96 1.05
CA LYS A 82 2.70 -12.02 1.60
C LYS A 82 2.14 -10.60 1.58
N PHE A 83 2.52 -9.84 2.61
CA PHE A 83 2.11 -8.46 2.81
C PHE A 83 0.58 -8.27 2.87
N PRO A 84 -0.15 -9.10 3.66
CA PRO A 84 -1.59 -8.96 3.76
C PRO A 84 -1.97 -7.60 4.38
N PRO A 85 -3.18 -7.08 4.11
CA PRO A 85 -3.69 -5.90 4.78
C PRO A 85 -3.71 -6.10 6.30
N ILE A 86 -3.52 -5.00 7.04
CA ILE A 86 -3.65 -5.01 8.50
C ILE A 86 -5.15 -5.12 8.82
N PRO A 87 -5.56 -6.11 9.63
CA PRO A 87 -6.96 -6.24 10.05
C PRO A 87 -7.48 -4.96 10.72
N GLU A 88 -8.72 -4.59 10.42
CA GLU A 88 -9.42 -3.43 10.98
C GLU A 88 -9.31 -3.37 12.51
N GLU A 89 -9.50 -4.51 13.17
CA GLU A 89 -9.43 -4.63 14.63
C GLU A 89 -8.06 -4.20 15.20
N HIS A 90 -6.97 -4.52 14.51
CA HIS A 90 -5.63 -4.16 14.94
C HIS A 90 -5.36 -2.67 14.73
N LEU A 91 -5.86 -2.10 13.62
CA LEU A 91 -5.78 -0.66 13.39
C LEU A 91 -6.56 0.10 14.47
N LEU A 92 -7.79 -0.34 14.77
CA LEU A 92 -8.61 0.28 15.82
C LEU A 92 -7.92 0.24 17.18
N GLN A 93 -7.41 -0.92 17.58
CA GLN A 93 -6.67 -1.08 18.83
C GLN A 93 -5.45 -0.17 18.90
N ALA A 94 -4.70 -0.03 17.79
CA ALA A 94 -3.55 0.86 17.73
C ALA A 94 -3.95 2.32 18.01
N PHE A 95 -5.03 2.82 17.40
CA PHE A 95 -5.52 4.18 17.64
C PHE A 95 -6.12 4.35 19.05
N GLU A 96 -6.82 3.35 19.59
CA GLU A 96 -7.36 3.40 20.96
C GLU A 96 -6.26 3.49 22.02
N VAL A 97 -5.09 2.89 21.79
CA VAL A 97 -3.92 3.05 22.67
C VAL A 97 -3.41 4.50 22.68
N LEU A 98 -3.54 5.22 21.56
CA LEU A 98 -3.15 6.63 21.45
C LEU A 98 -4.19 7.55 22.08
N ASP A 99 -5.47 7.23 21.94
CA ASP A 99 -6.62 8.00 22.43
C ASP A 99 -7.07 7.53 23.83
N LYS A 100 -6.28 7.87 24.86
CA LYS A 100 -6.52 7.47 26.26
C LYS A 100 -7.87 7.90 26.83
N GLU A 101 -8.47 8.93 26.25
CA GLU A 101 -9.76 9.48 26.66
C GLU A 101 -10.94 8.88 25.85
N SER A 102 -10.65 7.97 24.90
CA SER A 102 -11.65 7.31 24.03
C SER A 102 -12.56 8.30 23.32
N ARG A 103 -11.99 9.41 22.83
CA ARG A 103 -12.68 10.48 22.12
C ARG A 103 -13.18 10.05 20.74
N GLY A 104 -12.54 9.07 20.10
CA GLY A 104 -12.84 8.62 18.74
C GLY A 104 -12.13 9.42 17.63
N TYR A 105 -11.26 10.36 18.01
CA TYR A 105 -10.52 11.22 17.09
C TYR A 105 -9.15 11.60 17.66
N MET A 106 -8.29 12.12 16.80
CA MET A 106 -6.98 12.66 17.20
C MET A 106 -6.67 13.98 16.50
N GLU A 107 -5.74 14.74 17.08
CA GLU A 107 -5.29 15.98 16.46
C GLU A 107 -4.29 15.71 15.33
N PRO A 108 -4.30 16.52 14.25
CA PRO A 108 -3.37 16.34 13.13
C PRO A 108 -1.90 16.33 13.57
N GLN A 109 -1.56 17.12 14.58
CA GLN A 109 -0.22 17.25 15.14
C GLN A 109 0.23 15.96 15.86
N GLU A 110 -0.70 15.27 16.53
CA GLU A 110 -0.42 14.00 17.18
C GLU A 110 -0.11 12.92 16.14
N LEU A 111 -0.91 12.83 15.07
CA LEU A 111 -0.67 11.87 14.00
C LEU A 111 0.66 12.14 13.29
N ALA A 112 0.94 13.41 12.98
CA ALA A 112 2.19 13.85 12.37
C ALA A 112 3.42 13.45 13.20
N LYS A 113 3.31 13.50 14.53
CA LYS A 113 4.39 13.09 15.44
C LYS A 113 4.66 11.60 15.30
N TYR A 114 3.63 10.75 15.36
CA TYR A 114 3.78 9.31 15.24
C TYR A 114 4.32 8.89 13.86
N MET A 115 3.83 9.50 12.78
CA MET A 115 4.33 9.28 11.42
C MET A 115 5.81 9.61 11.24
N LYS A 116 6.38 10.46 12.11
CA LYS A 116 7.79 10.86 12.06
C LYS A 116 8.68 10.17 13.08
N SER A 117 8.11 9.51 14.09
CA SER A 117 8.89 8.89 15.17
C SER A 117 8.80 7.38 15.23
N GLU A 118 7.70 6.79 14.77
CA GLU A 118 7.43 5.36 14.89
C GLU A 118 7.49 4.64 13.55
N GLY A 119 8.02 3.43 13.54
CA GLY A 119 8.04 2.55 12.37
C GLY A 119 8.83 3.12 11.18
N GLU A 120 8.28 2.98 9.98
CA GLU A 120 8.81 3.60 8.77
C GLU A 120 8.38 5.06 8.70
N THR A 121 9.33 5.94 8.95
CA THR A 121 9.05 7.37 9.06
C THR A 121 8.67 7.97 7.71
N PHE A 122 7.70 8.88 7.76
CA PHE A 122 7.25 9.68 6.64
C PHE A 122 8.16 10.90 6.48
N SER A 123 8.40 11.31 5.23
CA SER A 123 8.99 12.62 4.95
C SER A 123 8.03 13.74 5.36
N GLN A 124 8.53 14.98 5.38
CA GLN A 124 7.67 16.12 5.67
C GLN A 124 6.57 16.29 4.62
N GLU A 125 6.90 16.02 3.36
CA GLU A 125 5.99 16.06 2.22
C GLU A 125 4.94 14.95 2.34
N GLU A 126 5.35 13.69 2.55
CA GLU A 126 4.43 12.56 2.74
C GLU A 126 3.47 12.81 3.93
N THR A 127 4.00 13.35 5.03
CA THR A 127 3.17 13.72 6.20
C THR A 127 2.15 14.79 5.83
N ASN A 128 2.56 15.85 5.13
CA ASN A 128 1.67 16.95 4.76
C ASN A 128 0.56 16.50 3.80
N GLU A 129 0.91 15.67 2.82
CA GLU A 129 -0.05 15.08 1.89
C GLU A 129 -1.09 14.25 2.64
N MET A 130 -0.64 13.39 3.56
CA MET A 130 -1.54 12.55 4.34
C MET A 130 -2.46 13.37 5.26
N LEU A 131 -1.94 14.38 5.97
CA LEU A 131 -2.78 15.24 6.79
C LEU A 131 -3.79 16.02 5.94
N THR A 132 -3.38 16.50 4.76
CA THR A 132 -4.29 17.21 3.85
C THR A 132 -5.44 16.31 3.41
N ALA A 133 -5.19 15.01 3.19
CA ALA A 133 -6.21 14.06 2.80
C ALA A 133 -7.16 13.65 3.94
N LEU A 134 -6.68 13.65 5.19
CA LEU A 134 -7.40 13.02 6.32
C LEU A 134 -8.05 13.99 7.30
N VAL A 135 -7.62 15.25 7.34
CA VAL A 135 -8.13 16.22 8.32
C VAL A 135 -9.50 16.75 7.90
N ASP A 136 -10.49 16.64 8.79
CA ASP A 136 -11.79 17.28 8.61
C ASP A 136 -11.60 18.81 8.66
N GLU A 137 -11.84 19.50 7.54
CA GLU A 137 -11.61 20.94 7.40
C GLU A 137 -12.39 21.79 8.41
N LYS A 138 -13.56 21.31 8.88
CA LYS A 138 -14.43 22.06 9.79
C LYS A 138 -14.05 21.84 11.24
N LYS A 139 -13.65 20.63 11.58
CA LYS A 139 -13.31 20.24 12.95
C LYS A 139 -11.82 20.41 13.26
N ASN A 140 -10.98 20.42 12.23
CA ASN A 140 -9.52 20.32 12.32
C ASN A 140 -9.08 19.09 13.14
N LEU A 141 -9.76 17.96 12.92
CA LEU A 141 -9.56 16.69 13.62
C LEU A 141 -9.54 15.54 12.63
N ILE A 142 -8.89 14.44 13.02
CA ILE A 142 -8.87 13.19 12.26
C ILE A 142 -9.72 12.17 13.01
N CYS A 143 -10.84 11.76 12.40
CA CYS A 143 -11.69 10.70 12.92
C CYS A 143 -11.09 9.35 12.52
N TYR A 144 -10.37 8.68 13.43
CA TYR A 144 -9.63 7.48 13.07
C TYR A 144 -10.54 6.29 12.71
N LYS A 145 -11.80 6.26 13.17
CA LYS A 145 -12.77 5.24 12.72
C LYS A 145 -13.15 5.40 11.24
N GLU A 146 -13.30 6.65 10.79
CA GLU A 146 -13.55 6.94 9.37
C GLU A 146 -12.29 6.67 8.52
N LEU A 147 -11.11 7.00 9.05
CA LEU A 147 -9.83 6.66 8.43
C LEU A 147 -9.67 5.16 8.24
N ILE A 148 -9.92 4.37 9.28
CA ILE A 148 -9.77 2.92 9.20
C ILE A 148 -10.70 2.36 8.12
N ASN A 149 -11.97 2.80 8.08
CA ASN A 149 -12.89 2.40 7.01
C ASN A 149 -12.30 2.74 5.62
N GLN A 150 -11.71 3.92 5.44
CA GLN A 150 -11.06 4.28 4.17
C GLN A 150 -9.85 3.40 3.83
N LEU A 151 -9.10 2.93 4.83
CA LEU A 151 -7.93 2.08 4.65
C LEU A 151 -8.28 0.60 4.42
N THR A 152 -9.48 0.17 4.81
CA THR A 152 -9.91 -1.24 4.75
C THR A 152 -11.00 -1.51 3.72
N ILE A 153 -11.52 -0.49 3.03
CA ILE A 153 -12.45 -0.68 1.91
C ILE A 153 -11.71 -1.32 0.72
N ASP A 154 -12.17 -2.50 0.32
CA ASP A 154 -11.78 -3.11 -0.96
C ASP A 154 -12.34 -2.25 -2.11
N PRO A 155 -11.52 -1.88 -3.11
CA PRO A 155 -11.99 -1.12 -4.28
C PRO A 155 -13.03 -1.88 -5.14
N ASP A 156 -13.26 -3.17 -4.85
CA ASP A 156 -14.23 -4.05 -5.51
C ASP A 156 -15.56 -4.25 -4.74
N THR A 157 -15.77 -3.53 -3.62
CA THR A 157 -17.09 -3.41 -2.92
C THR A 157 -17.79 -2.09 -3.20
#